data_AF-A0A7J3ZNF4-F1
#
_entry.id   AF-A0A7J3ZNF4-F1
#
_cell.length_a   1.000
_cell.length_b   1.000
_cell.length_c   1.000
_cell.angle_alpha   90.00
_cell.angle_beta   90.00
_cell.angle_gamma   90.00
#
_symmetry.space_group_name_H-M   'P 1'
#
loop_
_entity.id
_entity.type
_entity.pdbx_description
1 polymer ?
#
loop_
_entity_poly.entity_id
_entity_poly.type
_entity_poly.pdbx_seq_one_letter_code
_entity_poly.pdbx_strand_id
1 'polypeptide(L)'
;MSCEVGNLLNGFGERVAILGWYGDFNVGNDMLLLGILFHLRRSVPNSRLIVFSWHPKATAKLCGDEAQVFFFHKIISAMPKVDTLVIGGGTLPTDWRLTLPLFVLLVFTALWAKSLGKKVVLYGVGVERFSTRIGKFLARKIVNAADLIVVRGYRSLENLKVLGCEKRIFVKPDVAFRLPLLSEKERMEILRRILGSRNLEASRRSFKVIICPKHSSENNMIEKTLTEVADKLIEKFGAKVVFLPMSTSLYDDDRKAINRIVKIRAYLF
;
A
#
# COMPACT_ATOMS: atom_id res chain seq x y z
N MET A 1 -5.04 14.95 16.88
CA MET A 1 -5.15 13.47 16.83
C MET A 1 -6.44 13.12 17.57
N SER A 2 -7.41 12.42 16.99
CA SER A 2 -8.53 11.94 17.82
C SER A 2 -7.96 10.90 18.78
N CYS A 3 -7.86 11.22 20.08
CA CYS A 3 -7.23 10.40 21.13
C CYS A 3 -7.66 8.93 21.16
N GLU A 4 -8.83 8.60 20.59
CA GLU A 4 -9.37 7.24 20.56
C GLU A 4 -8.46 6.20 19.87
N VAL A 5 -7.84 6.50 18.72
CA VAL A 5 -7.06 5.46 17.99
C VAL A 5 -5.70 5.22 18.63
N GLY A 6 -5.05 6.25 19.18
CA GLY A 6 -3.79 6.08 19.93
C GLY A 6 -3.99 5.20 21.16
N ASN A 7 -5.09 5.40 21.89
CA ASN A 7 -5.45 4.57 23.03
C ASN A 7 -5.87 3.14 22.62
N LEU A 8 -6.43 2.94 21.42
CA LEU A 8 -6.77 1.61 20.89
C LEU A 8 -5.53 0.78 20.51
N LEU A 9 -4.36 1.42 20.34
CA LEU A 9 -3.09 0.73 20.12
C LEU A 9 -2.39 0.35 21.43
N ASN A 10 -2.85 0.87 22.58
CA ASN A 10 -2.39 0.40 23.88
C ASN A 10 -2.83 -1.06 24.07
N GLY A 11 -1.85 -1.95 24.16
CA GLY A 11 -2.07 -3.40 24.28
C GLY A 11 -1.75 -4.21 23.03
N PHE A 12 -0.99 -3.68 22.08
CA PHE A 12 -0.43 -4.45 20.96
C PHE A 12 0.66 -5.46 21.39
N GLY A 13 1.15 -5.37 22.62
CA GLY A 13 2.18 -6.26 23.16
C GLY A 13 3.59 -5.93 22.68
N GLU A 14 4.55 -6.77 23.05
CA GLU A 14 5.97 -6.57 22.74
C GLU A 14 6.32 -6.96 21.31
N ARG A 15 5.52 -7.81 20.66
CA ARG A 15 5.81 -8.34 19.32
C ARG A 15 4.60 -8.20 18.41
N VAL A 16 4.77 -7.43 17.35
CA VAL A 16 3.71 -7.12 16.39
C VAL A 16 4.11 -7.66 15.01
N ALA A 17 3.34 -8.61 14.50
CA ALA A 17 3.43 -9.07 13.12
C ALA A 17 2.61 -8.17 12.20
N ILE A 18 3.12 -7.92 11.00
CA ILE A 18 2.50 -7.10 9.96
C ILE A 18 2.43 -7.95 8.70
N LEU A 19 1.23 -8.12 8.20
CA LEU A 19 0.90 -8.96 7.06
C LEU A 19 0.12 -8.14 6.03
N GLY A 20 0.53 -8.21 4.77
CA GLY A 20 -0.06 -7.45 3.69
C GLY A 20 0.57 -7.82 2.36
N TRP A 21 0.31 -7.00 1.34
CA TRP A 21 0.85 -7.21 0.02
C TRP A 21 2.18 -6.44 -0.13
N TYR A 22 3.25 -6.97 0.46
CA TYR A 22 4.54 -6.29 0.49
C TYR A 22 5.62 -7.02 -0.31
N GLY A 23 6.57 -6.25 -0.82
CA GLY A 23 7.65 -6.76 -1.66
C GLY A 23 7.16 -7.26 -3.01
N ASP A 24 6.11 -6.68 -3.56
CA ASP A 24 5.63 -6.92 -4.92
C ASP A 24 6.18 -5.91 -5.94
N PHE A 25 7.07 -5.02 -5.50
CA PHE A 25 7.61 -3.91 -6.29
C PHE A 25 6.53 -2.92 -6.77
N ASN A 26 5.49 -2.73 -5.94
CA ASN A 26 4.52 -1.65 -6.08
C ASN A 26 4.82 -0.54 -5.08
N VAL A 27 5.15 0.66 -5.57
CA VAL A 27 5.51 1.82 -4.74
C VAL A 27 4.37 2.21 -3.80
N GLY A 28 3.12 2.02 -4.21
CA GLY A 28 1.94 2.30 -3.39
C GLY A 28 1.88 1.40 -2.16
N ASN A 29 2.09 0.09 -2.34
CA ASN A 29 2.12 -0.86 -1.23
C ASN A 29 3.30 -0.62 -0.28
N ASP A 30 4.45 -0.24 -0.82
CA ASP A 30 5.63 0.13 -0.04
C ASP A 30 5.36 1.38 0.82
N MET A 31 4.71 2.42 0.25
CA MET A 31 4.31 3.61 1.01
C MET A 31 3.29 3.29 2.11
N LEU A 32 2.38 2.35 1.84
CA LEU A 32 1.40 1.90 2.82
C LEU A 32 2.07 1.17 3.99
N LEU A 33 3.03 0.27 3.71
CA LEU A 33 3.85 -0.39 4.73
C LEU A 33 4.60 0.63 5.58
N LEU A 34 5.32 1.57 4.95
CA LEU A 34 6.06 2.61 5.66
C LEU A 34 5.13 3.46 6.53
N GLY A 35 3.93 3.80 6.05
CA GLY A 35 2.93 4.55 6.83
C GLY A 35 2.46 3.77 8.06
N ILE A 36 2.32 2.45 7.94
CA ILE A 36 1.99 1.57 9.08
C ILE A 36 3.15 1.54 10.08
N LEU A 37 4.38 1.30 9.63
CA LEU A 37 5.56 1.26 10.49
C LEU A 37 5.75 2.59 11.23
N PHE A 38 5.67 3.70 10.51
CA PHE A 38 5.74 5.04 11.08
C PHE A 38 4.71 5.26 12.19
N HIS A 39 3.47 4.80 11.98
CA HIS A 39 2.43 4.93 12.99
C HIS A 39 2.64 3.99 14.20
N LEU A 40 3.00 2.73 13.94
CA LEU A 40 3.24 1.75 14.98
C LEU A 40 4.42 2.17 15.85
N ARG A 41 5.53 2.65 15.27
CA ARG A 41 6.69 3.10 16.05
C ARG A 41 6.36 4.26 16.98
N ARG A 42 5.43 5.14 16.61
CA ARG A 42 4.96 6.24 17.47
C ARG A 42 3.97 5.81 18.55
N SER A 43 3.27 4.70 18.33
CA SER A 43 2.21 4.23 19.21
C SER A 43 2.70 3.14 20.17
N VAL A 44 3.66 2.33 19.72
CA VAL A 44 4.29 1.23 20.45
C VAL A 44 5.81 1.25 20.23
N PRO A 45 6.52 2.26 20.78
CA PRO A 45 7.92 2.53 20.45
C PRO A 45 8.87 1.38 20.74
N ASN A 46 8.57 0.57 21.75
CA ASN A 46 9.44 -0.53 22.20
C ASN A 46 9.10 -1.89 21.58
N SER A 47 8.03 -1.98 20.78
CA SER A 47 7.63 -3.26 20.20
C SER A 47 8.56 -3.68 19.08
N ARG A 48 8.86 -4.98 19.02
CA ARG A 48 9.52 -5.63 17.90
C ARG A 48 8.52 -5.80 16.77
N LEU A 49 8.79 -5.14 15.65
CA LEU A 49 7.95 -5.21 14.46
C LEU A 49 8.49 -6.27 13.51
N ILE A 50 7.60 -7.13 13.03
CA ILE A 50 7.90 -8.21 12.10
C ILE A 50 7.03 -8.02 10.86
N VAL A 51 7.62 -7.98 9.68
CA VAL A 51 6.92 -7.84 8.40
C VAL A 51 7.07 -9.12 7.58
N PHE A 52 5.97 -9.60 7.01
CA PHE A 52 6.00 -10.67 6.02
C PHE A 52 5.94 -10.10 4.60
N SER A 53 6.87 -10.53 3.73
CA SER A 53 7.04 -9.99 2.37
C SER A 53 7.40 -11.09 1.35
N TRP A 54 7.02 -10.88 0.09
CA TRP A 54 7.43 -11.74 -1.04
C TRP A 54 8.91 -11.58 -1.38
N HIS A 55 9.48 -10.39 -1.17
CA HIS A 55 10.89 -10.11 -1.40
C HIS A 55 11.54 -9.52 -0.15
N PRO A 56 11.84 -10.34 0.88
CA PRO A 56 12.28 -9.86 2.19
C PRO A 56 13.52 -8.98 2.16
N LYS A 57 14.48 -9.26 1.27
CA LYS A 57 15.70 -8.43 1.14
C LYS A 57 15.38 -7.02 0.66
N ALA A 58 14.50 -6.88 -0.33
CA ALA A 58 14.10 -5.57 -0.85
C ALA A 58 13.27 -4.80 0.18
N THR A 59 12.29 -5.48 0.80
CA THR A 59 11.46 -4.88 1.85
C THR A 59 12.26 -4.56 3.12
N ALA A 60 13.27 -5.33 3.50
CA ALA A 60 14.15 -5.00 4.64
C ALA A 60 14.93 -3.71 4.37
N LYS A 61 15.44 -3.52 3.15
CA LYS A 61 16.10 -2.26 2.76
C LYS A 61 15.15 -1.06 2.84
N LEU A 62 13.88 -1.25 2.50
CA LEU A 62 12.85 -0.23 2.61
C LEU A 62 12.51 0.09 4.08
N CYS A 63 12.34 -0.94 4.91
CA CYS A 63 11.99 -0.79 6.33
C CYS A 63 13.16 -0.23 7.17
N GLY A 64 14.40 -0.46 6.75
CA GLY A 64 15.57 -0.17 7.59
C GLY A 64 15.52 -0.97 8.90
N ASP A 65 15.91 -0.33 9.99
CA ASP A 65 15.94 -0.96 11.32
C ASP A 65 14.56 -0.98 12.01
N GLU A 66 13.52 -0.44 11.36
CA GLU A 66 12.18 -0.36 11.95
C GLU A 66 11.52 -1.73 12.14
N ALA A 67 11.83 -2.71 11.29
CA ALA A 67 11.21 -4.03 11.35
C ALA A 67 12.11 -5.15 10.82
N GLN A 68 12.00 -6.32 11.44
CA GLN A 68 12.55 -7.55 10.87
C GLN A 68 11.64 -8.04 9.76
N VAL A 69 12.21 -8.40 8.61
CA VAL A 69 11.43 -8.83 7.45
C VAL A 69 11.70 -10.29 7.14
N PHE A 70 10.63 -11.07 7.01
CA PHE A 70 10.70 -12.49 6.69
C PHE A 70 9.82 -12.83 5.49
N PHE A 71 10.11 -13.97 4.86
CA PHE A 71 9.23 -14.53 3.84
C PHE A 71 7.98 -15.14 4.48
N PHE A 72 6.87 -15.22 3.73
CA PHE A 72 5.58 -15.74 4.20
C PHE A 72 5.64 -17.13 4.86
N HIS A 73 6.52 -18.02 4.43
CA HIS A 73 6.66 -19.36 5.03
C HIS A 73 7.08 -19.31 6.52
N LYS A 74 7.67 -18.20 6.98
CA LYS A 74 8.03 -18.01 8.40
C LYS A 74 6.84 -17.68 9.29
N ILE A 75 5.66 -17.37 8.73
CA ILE A 75 4.42 -17.12 9.49
C ILE A 75 4.17 -18.24 10.50
N ILE A 76 4.34 -19.50 10.09
CA ILE A 76 4.10 -20.68 10.94
C ILE A 76 4.99 -20.65 12.20
N SER A 77 6.27 -20.33 12.04
CA SER A 77 7.22 -20.29 13.16
C SER A 77 7.13 -19.02 14.01
N ALA A 78 6.61 -17.94 13.44
CA ALA A 78 6.58 -16.62 14.06
C ALA A 78 5.27 -16.34 14.81
N MET A 79 4.13 -16.79 14.28
CA MET A 79 2.80 -16.48 14.84
C MET A 79 2.62 -16.86 16.32
N PRO A 80 3.11 -18.02 16.82
CA PRO A 80 2.98 -18.34 18.24
C PRO A 80 3.71 -17.34 19.15
N LYS A 81 4.74 -16.67 18.63
CA LYS A 81 5.66 -15.78 19.37
C LYS A 81 5.24 -14.32 19.36
N VAL A 82 4.24 -13.93 18.56
CA VAL A 82 3.73 -12.55 18.51
C VAL A 82 2.54 -12.37 19.43
N ASP A 83 2.23 -11.13 19.77
CA ASP A 83 1.08 -10.75 20.60
C ASP A 83 -0.07 -10.22 19.73
N THR A 84 0.29 -9.50 18.65
CA THR A 84 -0.66 -8.89 17.72
C THR A 84 -0.28 -9.16 16.28
N LEU A 85 -1.28 -9.45 15.45
CA LEU A 85 -1.21 -9.50 14.00
C LEU A 85 -1.95 -8.28 13.42
N VAL A 86 -1.23 -7.45 12.69
CA VAL A 86 -1.74 -6.34 11.89
C VAL A 86 -1.85 -6.80 10.45
N ILE A 87 -3.06 -6.78 9.89
CA ILE A 87 -3.32 -6.99 8.47
C ILE A 87 -3.67 -5.64 7.86
N GLY A 88 -2.90 -5.17 6.91
CA GLY A 88 -3.06 -3.79 6.48
C GLY A 88 -2.31 -3.39 5.22
N GLY A 89 -2.41 -2.10 4.93
CA GLY A 89 -1.54 -1.43 3.97
C GLY A 89 -1.93 -1.67 2.51
N GLY A 90 -3.23 -1.78 2.22
CA GLY A 90 -3.73 -2.04 0.88
C GLY A 90 -5.24 -2.29 0.86
N THR A 91 -5.78 -2.56 -0.31
CA THR A 91 -7.15 -3.10 -0.42
C THR A 91 -7.12 -4.56 0.00
N LEU A 92 -8.05 -4.98 0.88
CA LEU A 92 -8.24 -6.40 1.17
C LEU A 92 -8.45 -7.12 -0.17
N PRO A 93 -7.61 -8.12 -0.50
CA PRO A 93 -7.70 -8.74 -1.80
C PRO A 93 -9.10 -9.35 -1.93
N THR A 94 -9.80 -8.95 -2.97
CA THR A 94 -11.12 -9.50 -3.28
C THR A 94 -10.96 -10.89 -3.86
N ASP A 95 -12.09 -11.57 -4.02
CA ASP A 95 -12.23 -12.87 -4.64
C ASP A 95 -12.12 -12.82 -6.19
N TRP A 96 -11.42 -11.82 -6.74
CA TRP A 96 -11.17 -11.71 -8.17
C TRP A 96 -9.98 -12.59 -8.57
N ARG A 97 -10.24 -13.67 -9.32
CA ARG A 97 -9.29 -14.62 -9.94
C ARG A 97 -7.88 -14.71 -9.31
N LEU A 98 -6.96 -13.79 -9.65
CA LEU A 98 -5.54 -13.85 -9.29
C LEU A 98 -5.22 -13.48 -7.82
N THR A 99 -6.12 -12.81 -7.09
CA THR A 99 -5.87 -12.36 -5.71
C THR A 99 -6.36 -13.32 -4.63
N LEU A 100 -7.09 -14.38 -5.03
CA LEU A 100 -7.70 -15.35 -4.12
C LEU A 100 -6.68 -16.06 -3.21
N PRO A 101 -5.49 -16.52 -3.67
CA PRO A 101 -4.53 -17.20 -2.80
C PRO A 101 -4.06 -16.31 -1.64
N LEU A 102 -3.83 -15.02 -1.90
CA LEU A 102 -3.43 -14.07 -0.88
C LEU A 102 -4.59 -13.78 0.08
N PHE A 103 -5.79 -13.56 -0.44
CA PHE A 103 -6.98 -13.37 0.41
C PHE A 103 -7.18 -14.56 1.36
N VAL A 104 -7.05 -15.77 0.83
CA VAL A 104 -7.12 -17.02 1.59
C VAL A 104 -6.03 -17.07 2.66
N LEU A 105 -4.77 -16.76 2.31
CA LEU A 105 -3.67 -16.68 3.27
C LEU A 105 -3.96 -15.69 4.39
N LEU A 106 -4.45 -14.48 4.08
CA LEU A 106 -4.79 -13.46 5.07
C LEU A 106 -5.88 -13.94 6.03
N VAL A 107 -6.96 -14.52 5.50
CA VAL A 107 -8.08 -15.01 6.30
C VAL A 107 -7.64 -16.16 7.20
N PHE A 108 -6.95 -17.17 6.66
CA PHE A 108 -6.48 -18.28 7.48
C PHE A 108 -5.47 -17.84 8.54
N THR A 109 -4.55 -16.94 8.19
CA THR A 109 -3.56 -16.43 9.15
C THR A 109 -4.24 -15.63 10.27
N ALA A 110 -5.24 -14.82 9.94
CA ALA A 110 -6.03 -14.09 10.93
C ALA A 110 -6.78 -15.02 11.89
N LEU A 111 -7.51 -16.00 11.34
CA LEU A 111 -8.28 -16.94 12.15
C LEU A 111 -7.37 -17.81 13.02
N TRP A 112 -6.22 -18.23 12.48
CA TRP A 112 -5.24 -18.98 13.24
C TRP A 112 -4.62 -18.14 14.37
N ALA A 113 -4.28 -16.87 14.10
CA ALA A 113 -3.83 -15.94 15.14
C ALA A 113 -4.88 -15.81 16.26
N LYS A 114 -6.17 -15.69 15.92
CA LYS A 114 -7.25 -15.69 16.93
C LYS A 114 -7.32 -16.98 17.74
N SER A 115 -7.16 -18.15 17.12
CA SER A 115 -7.15 -19.43 17.85
C SER A 115 -5.98 -19.55 18.84
N LEU A 116 -4.88 -18.83 18.60
CA LEU A 116 -3.74 -18.74 19.49
C LEU A 116 -3.86 -17.60 20.54
N GLY A 117 -5.04 -16.99 20.66
CA GLY A 117 -5.31 -15.90 21.59
C GLY A 117 -4.67 -14.56 21.20
N LYS A 118 -4.20 -14.41 19.95
CA LYS A 118 -3.54 -13.17 19.49
C LYS A 118 -4.57 -12.10 19.16
N LYS A 119 -4.18 -10.84 19.29
CA LYS A 119 -4.98 -9.72 18.77
C LYS A 119 -4.85 -9.66 17.25
N VAL A 120 -5.94 -9.43 16.55
CA VAL A 120 -5.97 -9.24 15.09
C VAL A 120 -6.53 -7.86 14.79
N VAL A 121 -5.76 -7.08 14.05
CA VAL A 121 -6.11 -5.70 13.68
C VAL A 121 -6.11 -5.55 12.17
N LEU A 122 -7.24 -5.10 11.62
CA LEU A 122 -7.31 -4.65 10.23
C LEU A 122 -6.97 -3.16 10.22
N TYR A 123 -5.84 -2.78 9.61
CA TYR A 123 -5.32 -1.42 9.73
C TYR A 123 -5.08 -0.74 8.37
N GLY A 124 -5.77 0.38 8.16
CA GLY A 124 -5.66 1.18 6.93
C GLY A 124 -6.14 0.44 5.69
N VAL A 125 -7.05 -0.52 5.84
CA VAL A 125 -7.47 -1.38 4.73
C VAL A 125 -8.53 -0.71 3.84
N GLY A 126 -8.35 -0.81 2.52
CA GLY A 126 -9.43 -0.60 1.57
C GLY A 126 -10.32 -1.84 1.51
N VAL A 127 -11.63 -1.68 1.35
CA VAL A 127 -12.55 -2.83 1.17
C VAL A 127 -13.40 -2.61 -0.06
N GLU A 128 -13.30 -3.52 -1.01
CA GLU A 128 -14.13 -3.56 -2.21
C GLU A 128 -15.26 -4.58 -2.09
N ARG A 129 -16.14 -4.62 -3.11
CA ARG A 129 -17.26 -5.56 -3.13
C ARG A 129 -16.76 -6.96 -3.49
N PHE A 130 -17.13 -7.94 -2.67
CA PHE A 130 -16.88 -9.36 -2.96
C PHE A 130 -17.95 -9.90 -3.91
N SER A 131 -17.56 -10.68 -4.92
CA SER A 131 -18.47 -11.14 -5.98
C SER A 131 -19.10 -12.50 -5.68
N THR A 132 -18.33 -13.40 -5.10
CA THR A 132 -18.63 -14.80 -4.81
C THR A 132 -19.16 -14.99 -3.39
N ARG A 133 -19.93 -16.07 -3.20
CA ARG A 133 -20.45 -16.45 -1.88
C ARG A 133 -19.33 -16.80 -0.90
N ILE A 134 -18.29 -17.50 -1.37
CA ILE A 134 -17.13 -17.89 -0.56
C ILE A 134 -16.33 -16.66 -0.15
N GLY A 135 -16.06 -15.74 -1.08
CA GLY A 135 -15.39 -14.47 -0.78
C GLY A 135 -16.11 -13.68 0.30
N LYS A 136 -17.43 -13.50 0.15
CA LYS A 136 -18.27 -12.83 1.15
C LYS A 136 -18.23 -13.53 2.51
N PHE A 137 -18.30 -14.86 2.54
CA PHE A 137 -18.26 -15.64 3.77
C PHE A 137 -16.93 -15.48 4.52
N LEU A 138 -15.81 -15.67 3.83
CA LEU A 138 -14.47 -15.53 4.40
C LEU A 138 -14.20 -14.09 4.86
N ALA A 139 -14.61 -13.10 4.07
CA ALA A 139 -14.47 -11.70 4.41
C ALA A 139 -15.27 -11.35 5.68
N ARG A 140 -16.51 -11.86 5.80
CA ARG A 140 -17.33 -11.69 7.01
C ARG A 140 -16.64 -12.32 8.23
N LYS A 141 -16.04 -13.51 8.06
CA LYS A 141 -15.33 -14.21 9.15
C LYS A 141 -14.13 -13.41 9.67
N ILE A 142 -13.23 -12.95 8.79
CA ILE A 142 -12.05 -12.17 9.23
C ILE A 142 -12.46 -10.83 9.86
N VAL A 143 -13.43 -10.14 9.28
CA VAL A 143 -13.90 -8.84 9.75
C VAL A 143 -14.51 -8.96 11.15
N ASN A 144 -15.38 -9.94 11.39
CA ASN A 144 -15.98 -10.13 12.71
C ASN A 144 -15.02 -10.76 13.74
N ALA A 145 -13.93 -11.39 13.29
CA ALA A 145 -12.87 -11.90 14.15
C ALA A 145 -11.85 -10.84 14.58
N ALA A 146 -11.77 -9.70 13.87
CA ALA A 146 -10.84 -8.62 14.18
C ALA A 146 -11.22 -7.89 15.48
N ASP A 147 -10.21 -7.56 16.27
CA ASP A 147 -10.34 -6.81 17.53
C ASP A 147 -10.41 -5.29 17.28
N LEU A 148 -9.79 -4.83 16.19
CA LEU A 148 -9.84 -3.44 15.74
C LEU A 148 -9.89 -3.39 14.22
N ILE A 149 -10.76 -2.52 13.69
CA ILE A 149 -10.93 -2.31 12.25
C ILE A 149 -10.78 -0.82 11.94
N VAL A 150 -9.73 -0.49 11.19
CA VAL A 150 -9.46 0.84 10.65
C VAL A 150 -9.48 0.75 9.13
N VAL A 151 -10.45 1.38 8.50
CA VAL A 151 -10.61 1.40 7.05
C VAL A 151 -10.16 2.72 6.43
N ARG A 152 -9.72 2.64 5.17
CA ARG A 152 -9.41 3.78 4.32
C ARG A 152 -10.66 4.25 3.57
N GLY A 153 -11.16 5.43 3.93
CA GLY A 153 -12.29 6.08 3.27
C GLY A 153 -13.67 5.47 3.54
N TYR A 154 -14.72 6.22 3.22
CA TYR A 154 -16.11 5.86 3.52
C TYR A 154 -16.66 4.72 2.66
N ARG A 155 -16.20 4.57 1.43
CA ARG A 155 -16.60 3.46 0.56
C ARG A 155 -16.27 2.08 1.18
N SER A 156 -15.13 1.98 1.87
CA SER A 156 -14.74 0.76 2.58
C SER A 156 -15.65 0.47 3.77
N LEU A 157 -16.08 1.51 4.49
CA LEU A 157 -17.05 1.39 5.59
C LEU A 157 -18.40 0.84 5.08
N GLU A 158 -18.92 1.41 3.99
CA GLU A 158 -20.18 0.96 3.37
C GLU A 158 -20.10 -0.50 2.96
N ASN A 159 -19.01 -0.90 2.29
CA ASN A 159 -18.83 -2.29 1.87
C ASN A 159 -18.75 -3.26 3.06
N LEU A 160 -18.09 -2.88 4.17
CA LEU A 160 -18.07 -3.69 5.39
C LEU A 160 -19.43 -3.78 6.07
N LYS A 161 -20.24 -2.71 6.06
CA LYS A 161 -21.61 -2.76 6.58
C LYS A 161 -22.47 -3.73 5.77
N VAL A 162 -22.42 -3.66 4.44
CA VAL A 162 -23.13 -4.58 3.54
C VAL A 162 -22.67 -6.03 3.75
N LEU A 163 -21.40 -6.23 4.08
CA LEU A 163 -20.84 -7.55 4.37
C LEU A 163 -21.39 -8.16 5.68
N GLY A 164 -21.96 -7.35 6.57
CA GLY A 164 -22.44 -7.78 7.89
C GLY A 164 -21.36 -7.67 8.98
N CYS A 165 -20.53 -6.62 8.94
CA CYS A 165 -19.63 -6.29 10.03
C CYS A 165 -20.41 -5.76 11.23
N GLU A 166 -20.30 -6.42 12.37
CA GLU A 166 -20.95 -6.02 13.62
C GLU A 166 -20.02 -5.21 14.54
N LYS A 167 -18.72 -5.21 14.24
CA LYS A 167 -17.70 -4.50 15.01
C LYS A 167 -17.70 -2.99 14.73
N ARG A 168 -17.21 -2.21 15.70
CA ARG A 168 -16.94 -0.77 15.51
C ARG A 168 -15.84 -0.59 14.45
N ILE A 169 -16.14 0.18 13.42
CA ILE A 169 -15.21 0.49 12.31
C ILE A 169 -14.76 1.95 12.43
N PHE A 170 -13.46 2.18 12.38
CA PHE A 170 -12.88 3.52 12.33
C PHE A 170 -12.52 3.90 10.91
N VAL A 171 -13.04 5.01 10.41
CA VAL A 171 -12.64 5.55 9.10
C VAL A 171 -11.51 6.54 9.29
N LYS A 172 -10.41 6.35 8.56
CA LYS A 172 -9.27 7.27 8.54
C LYS A 172 -8.80 7.54 7.11
N PRO A 173 -8.04 8.64 6.89
CA PRO A 173 -7.32 8.84 5.64
C PRO A 173 -6.35 7.70 5.35
N ASP A 174 -5.88 7.63 4.11
CA ASP A 174 -4.82 6.70 3.71
C ASP A 174 -3.59 6.83 4.64
N VAL A 175 -3.04 5.69 5.06
CA VAL A 175 -1.85 5.65 5.92
C VAL A 175 -0.62 6.24 5.22
N ALA A 176 -0.56 6.24 3.89
CA ALA A 176 0.50 6.88 3.12
C ALA A 176 0.56 8.41 3.35
N PHE A 177 -0.57 9.07 3.60
CA PHE A 177 -0.60 10.51 3.92
C PHE A 177 -0.03 10.85 5.30
N ARG A 178 0.35 9.84 6.10
CA ARG A 178 0.99 10.05 7.40
C ARG A 178 2.50 10.08 7.34
N LEU A 179 3.07 9.75 6.18
CA LEU A 179 4.52 9.80 6.00
C LEU A 179 5.01 11.25 6.14
N PRO A 180 6.16 11.47 6.80
CA PRO A 180 6.74 12.80 6.91
C PRO A 180 7.06 13.32 5.51
N LEU A 181 6.80 14.61 5.30
CA LEU A 181 7.24 15.27 4.08
C LEU A 181 8.75 15.43 4.14
N LEU A 182 9.42 15.04 3.06
CA LEU A 182 10.84 15.31 2.86
C LEU A 182 11.08 16.82 2.86
N SER A 183 12.22 17.26 3.37
CA SER A 183 12.66 18.65 3.28
C SER A 183 12.80 19.08 1.82
N GLU A 184 12.75 20.39 1.56
CA GLU A 184 12.95 20.90 0.19
C GLU A 184 14.29 20.45 -0.39
N LYS A 185 15.35 20.44 0.43
CA LYS A 185 16.68 19.98 0.04
C LYS A 185 16.67 18.53 -0.43
N GLU A 186 16.06 17.63 0.34
CA GLU A 186 15.96 16.20 -0.01
C GLU A 186 15.12 16.01 -1.28
N ARG A 187 13.96 16.68 -1.39
CA ARG A 187 13.13 16.62 -2.60
C ARG A 187 13.90 17.08 -3.83
N MET A 188 14.66 18.18 -3.71
CA MET A 188 15.46 18.71 -4.82
C MET A 188 16.62 17.80 -5.18
N GLU A 189 17.25 17.13 -4.21
CA GLU A 189 18.29 16.14 -4.47
C GLU A 189 17.75 14.92 -5.21
N ILE A 190 16.60 14.40 -4.78
CA ILE A 190 15.92 13.29 -5.47
C ILE A 190 15.56 13.71 -6.90
N LEU A 191 14.96 14.88 -7.08
CA LEU A 191 14.64 15.41 -8.40
C LEU A 191 15.89 15.56 -9.27
N ARG A 192 17.02 16.01 -8.71
CA ARG A 192 18.32 16.09 -9.43
C ARG A 192 18.80 14.74 -9.91
N ARG A 193 18.66 13.70 -9.07
CA ARG A 193 19.05 12.34 -9.44
C ARG A 193 18.15 11.76 -10.53
N ILE A 194 16.85 12.04 -10.48
CA ILE A 194 15.87 11.53 -11.46
C ILE A 194 15.97 12.29 -12.79
N LEU A 195 15.89 13.63 -12.75
CA LEU A 195 15.75 14.45 -13.97
C LEU A 195 17.11 14.90 -14.56
N GLY A 196 18.19 14.85 -13.78
CA GLY A 196 19.49 15.44 -14.13
C GLY A 196 19.55 16.96 -13.97
N SER A 197 20.73 17.52 -13.66
CA SER A 197 20.92 18.93 -13.27
C SER A 197 20.39 19.96 -14.27
N ARG A 198 20.55 19.72 -15.59
CA ARG A 198 20.09 20.63 -16.66
C ARG A 198 18.57 20.77 -16.72
N ASN A 199 17.84 19.74 -16.26
CA ASN A 199 16.39 19.73 -16.28
C ASN A 199 15.76 20.41 -15.05
N LEU A 200 16.53 20.72 -13.98
CA LEU A 200 15.97 21.31 -12.76
C LEU A 200 15.89 22.82 -12.78
N GLU A 201 16.86 23.52 -13.39
CA GLU A 201 16.84 24.99 -13.47
C GLU A 201 15.67 25.49 -14.32
N ALA A 202 15.38 24.82 -15.44
CA ALA A 202 14.16 25.02 -16.21
C ALA A 202 12.87 24.69 -15.42
N SER A 203 12.96 23.88 -14.35
CA SER A 203 11.81 23.36 -13.61
C SER A 203 11.35 24.20 -12.41
N ARG A 204 12.11 25.23 -12.01
CA ARG A 204 11.72 26.11 -10.89
C ARG A 204 10.54 27.03 -11.21
N ARG A 205 10.21 27.21 -12.50
CA ARG A 205 9.16 28.11 -13.00
C ARG A 205 8.02 27.41 -13.74
N SER A 206 8.08 26.09 -13.94
CA SER A 206 7.11 25.34 -14.76
C SER A 206 6.24 24.41 -13.92
N PHE A 207 4.95 24.36 -14.27
CA PHE A 207 3.95 23.45 -13.71
C PHE A 207 4.34 22.00 -13.99
N LYS A 208 4.45 21.16 -12.96
CA LYS A 208 4.86 19.75 -13.10
C LYS A 208 3.66 18.84 -12.99
N VAL A 209 3.52 17.91 -13.94
CA VAL A 209 2.48 16.89 -13.90
C VAL A 209 3.13 15.52 -13.87
N ILE A 210 2.79 14.76 -12.83
CA ILE A 210 3.20 13.36 -12.70
C ILE A 210 2.07 12.51 -13.25
N ILE A 211 2.38 11.66 -14.23
CA ILE A 211 1.44 10.68 -14.79
C ILE A 211 1.96 9.29 -14.47
N CYS A 212 1.11 8.48 -13.86
CA CYS A 212 1.42 7.08 -13.55
C CYS A 212 0.56 6.17 -14.45
N PRO A 213 1.03 5.83 -15.66
CA PRO A 213 0.27 4.98 -16.56
C PRO A 213 0.26 3.56 -16.02
N LYS A 214 -0.92 2.96 -15.90
CA LYS A 214 -1.03 1.55 -15.57
C LYS A 214 -0.88 0.72 -16.83
N HIS A 215 0.04 -0.24 -16.84
CA HIS A 215 0.11 -1.20 -17.94
C HIS A 215 -1.17 -2.05 -17.97
N SER A 216 -1.82 -2.10 -19.13
CA SER A 216 -2.87 -3.09 -19.38
C SER A 216 -2.62 -3.73 -20.74
N SER A 217 -2.60 -5.06 -20.78
CA SER A 217 -2.41 -5.83 -22.02
C SER A 217 -3.54 -5.63 -23.03
N GLU A 218 -4.69 -5.13 -22.57
CA GLU A 218 -5.93 -5.07 -23.34
C GLU A 218 -6.30 -3.67 -23.85
N ASN A 219 -5.59 -2.59 -23.46
CA ASN A 219 -6.13 -1.23 -23.67
C ASN A 219 -5.11 -0.17 -24.12
N ASN A 220 -4.78 -0.18 -25.41
CA ASN A 220 -4.00 0.89 -26.07
C ASN A 220 -4.68 2.27 -26.00
N MET A 221 -6.00 2.33 -25.77
CA MET A 221 -6.74 3.61 -25.70
C MET A 221 -6.31 4.45 -24.50
N ILE A 222 -6.01 3.82 -23.35
CA ILE A 222 -5.57 4.54 -22.14
C ILE A 222 -4.22 5.21 -22.40
N GLU A 223 -3.27 4.49 -22.99
CA GLU A 223 -1.94 5.03 -23.30
C GLU A 223 -2.02 6.19 -24.30
N LYS A 224 -2.85 6.05 -25.34
CA LYS A 224 -3.11 7.13 -26.29
C LYS A 224 -3.72 8.36 -25.61
N THR A 225 -4.74 8.15 -24.78
CA THR A 225 -5.40 9.24 -24.03
C THR A 225 -4.43 9.95 -23.10
N LEU A 226 -3.59 9.21 -22.37
CA LEU A 226 -2.57 9.79 -21.49
C LEU A 226 -1.54 10.60 -22.26
N THR A 227 -1.16 10.15 -23.46
CA THR A 227 -0.26 10.88 -24.37
C THR A 227 -0.91 12.20 -24.84
N GLU A 228 -2.16 12.15 -25.30
CA GLU A 228 -2.90 13.35 -25.74
C GLU A 228 -3.11 14.37 -24.59
N VAL A 229 -3.35 13.89 -23.38
CA VAL A 229 -3.45 14.74 -22.18
C VAL A 229 -2.09 15.36 -21.86
N ALA A 230 -1.00 14.60 -21.91
CA ALA A 230 0.34 15.11 -21.69
C ALA A 230 0.71 16.21 -22.70
N ASP A 231 0.44 15.99 -23.99
CA ASP A 231 0.68 16.97 -25.05
C ASP A 231 -0.10 18.26 -24.81
N LYS A 232 -1.40 18.16 -24.52
CA LYS A 232 -2.23 19.34 -24.22
C LYS A 232 -1.74 20.10 -23.00
N LEU A 233 -1.19 19.41 -21.98
CA LEU A 233 -0.63 20.06 -20.80
C LEU A 233 0.66 20.83 -21.13
N ILE A 234 1.52 20.26 -21.97
CA ILE A 234 2.76 20.90 -22.42
C ILE A 234 2.43 22.11 -23.30
N GLU A 235 1.58 21.94 -24.30
CA GLU A 235 1.25 22.99 -25.29
C GLU A 235 0.50 24.17 -24.65
N LYS A 236 -0.50 23.88 -23.81
CA LYS A 236 -1.37 24.91 -23.24
C LYS A 236 -0.80 25.60 -22.01
N PHE A 237 -0.03 24.89 -21.20
CA PHE A 237 0.43 25.38 -19.89
C PHE A 237 1.95 25.43 -19.75
N GLY A 238 2.72 25.06 -20.78
CA GLY A 238 4.17 24.93 -20.68
C GLY A 238 4.58 23.91 -19.61
N ALA A 239 3.73 22.92 -19.36
CA ALA A 239 3.93 21.97 -18.27
C ALA A 239 5.12 21.04 -18.55
N LYS A 240 5.80 20.62 -17.49
CA LYS A 240 6.79 19.56 -17.54
C LYS A 240 6.15 18.26 -17.07
N VAL A 241 5.86 17.37 -18.02
CA VAL A 241 5.26 16.07 -17.73
C VAL A 241 6.35 15.05 -17.43
N VAL A 242 6.18 14.30 -16.34
CA VAL A 242 7.06 13.21 -15.91
C VAL A 242 6.23 11.96 -15.75
N PHE A 243 6.68 10.86 -16.34
CA PHE A 243 6.01 9.56 -16.20
C PHE A 243 6.70 8.72 -15.15
N LEU A 244 5.98 8.28 -14.12
CA LEU A 244 6.52 7.45 -13.04
C LEU A 244 5.83 6.08 -13.01
N PRO A 245 6.60 4.97 -13.01
CA PRO A 245 6.01 3.65 -12.85
C PRO A 245 5.57 3.45 -11.38
N MET A 246 4.34 2.99 -11.17
CA MET A 246 3.84 2.62 -9.85
C MET A 246 4.19 1.17 -9.50
N SER A 247 4.16 0.29 -10.51
CA SER A 247 4.53 -1.11 -10.40
C SER A 247 5.65 -1.44 -11.38
N THR A 248 6.69 -2.12 -10.89
CA THR A 248 7.79 -2.64 -11.71
C THR A 248 7.98 -4.15 -11.53
N SER A 249 6.90 -4.84 -11.16
CA SER A 249 6.88 -6.28 -10.95
C SER A 249 6.98 -7.04 -12.29
N LEU A 250 7.34 -8.33 -12.27
CA LEU A 250 7.41 -9.14 -13.48
C LEU A 250 6.06 -9.28 -14.20
N TYR A 251 4.96 -9.30 -13.46
CA TYR A 251 3.60 -9.54 -13.96
C TYR A 251 2.80 -8.25 -14.20
N ASP A 252 3.23 -7.16 -13.59
CA ASP A 252 2.61 -5.83 -13.68
C ASP A 252 3.74 -4.79 -13.72
N ASP A 253 4.12 -4.34 -14.92
CA ASP A 253 5.26 -3.45 -15.17
C ASP A 253 4.85 -2.22 -15.99
N ASP A 254 4.62 -1.12 -15.29
CA ASP A 254 4.20 0.16 -15.86
C ASP A 254 5.26 0.75 -16.81
N ARG A 255 6.54 0.35 -16.68
CA ARG A 255 7.60 0.79 -17.59
C ARG A 255 7.32 0.38 -19.03
N LYS A 256 6.58 -0.71 -19.25
CA LYS A 256 6.16 -1.12 -20.60
C LYS A 256 5.25 -0.08 -21.25
N ALA A 257 4.28 0.45 -20.50
CA ALA A 257 3.39 1.51 -20.96
C ALA A 257 4.17 2.83 -21.15
N ILE A 258 5.01 3.20 -20.18
CA ILE A 258 5.85 4.40 -20.27
C ILE A 258 6.75 4.36 -21.50
N ASN A 259 7.44 3.24 -21.74
CA ASN A 259 8.32 3.09 -22.90
C ASN A 259 7.58 3.21 -24.23
N ARG A 260 6.29 2.81 -24.29
CA ARG A 260 5.47 3.04 -25.49
C ARG A 260 5.12 4.50 -25.67
N ILE A 261 4.72 5.18 -24.59
CA ILE A 261 4.40 6.61 -24.60
C ILE A 261 5.64 7.45 -24.99
N VAL A 262 6.80 7.18 -24.40
CA VAL A 262 8.05 7.89 -24.68
C VAL A 262 8.63 7.57 -26.08
N LYS A 263 8.32 6.40 -26.66
CA LYS A 263 8.67 6.13 -28.07
C LYS A 263 7.85 6.97 -29.05
N ILE A 264 6.64 7.37 -28.68
CA ILE A 264 5.78 8.21 -29.51
C ILE A 264 6.30 9.66 -29.53
N ARG A 265 6.85 10.16 -28.41
CA ARG A 265 7.49 11.49 -28.32
C ARG A 265 8.55 11.56 -27.22
N ALA A 266 9.53 12.47 -27.38
CA ALA A 266 10.63 12.72 -26.45
C ALA A 266 10.19 13.39 -25.12
N TYR A 267 9.36 12.71 -24.32
CA TYR A 267 9.10 13.08 -22.93
C TYR A 267 10.29 12.72 -22.04
N LEU A 268 10.35 13.33 -20.86
CA LEU A 268 11.36 12.99 -19.85
C LEU A 268 10.93 11.76 -19.06
N PHE A 269 11.85 10.81 -18.96
CA PHE A 269 11.80 9.67 -18.04
C PHE A 269 12.33 10.08 -16.66
#